data_AF-A0A9R0T229-F1
#
_entry.id   AF-A0A9R0T229-F1
#
_cell.length_a   1.000
_cell.length_b   1.000
_cell.length_c   1.000
_cell.angle_alpha   90.00
_cell.angle_beta   90.00
_cell.angle_gamma   90.00
#
_symmetry.space_group_name_H-M   'P 1'
#
loop_
_entity.id
_entity.type
_entity.pdbx_description
1 polymer ?
#
loop_
_entity_poly.entity_id
_entity_poly.type
_entity_poly.pdbx_seq_one_letter_code
_entity_poly.pdbx_strand_id
1 'polypeptide(L)'
;MAEEPSTKRHHGEMSDKSCDLDDVHIPGEKRMYTRTLEGVELHGKETLEIVCTSEPDKADEMITKLRRKAGGSHRKIVGLGLCMEEFCLVYHIATATKWTKRLNEMLKHEKLFTFVGFSIERDKEKMKISGLPMINPNKYVDIQRFWRVPYTGKEYDSLTDVAASIIHPFYKGMKKNIDTQEDHKLWMISPLPDKLIEYAGKDAYATYKSWNMIDNITNGREMAKVREVDHYNDRPFRPF
;
A
#
# COMPACT_ATOMS: atom_id res chain seq x y z
N MET A 1 55.12 2.11 8.82
CA MET A 1 54.43 2.18 7.52
C MET A 1 54.07 0.76 7.13
N ALA A 2 52.79 0.44 7.16
CA ALA A 2 52.22 -0.82 6.68
C ALA A 2 50.89 -0.44 6.01
N GLU A 3 50.75 -0.79 4.75
CA GLU A 3 49.59 -0.47 3.90
C GLU A 3 48.34 -1.21 4.38
N GLU A 4 47.21 -0.51 4.46
CA GLU A 4 45.88 -1.08 4.64
C GLU A 4 45.39 -1.74 3.34
N PRO A 5 44.76 -2.93 3.38
CA PRO A 5 44.10 -3.48 2.21
C PRO A 5 42.74 -2.82 1.99
N SER A 6 42.62 -2.15 0.84
CA SER A 6 41.39 -1.59 0.27
C SER A 6 40.27 -2.62 0.19
N THR A 7 39.24 -2.48 1.03
CA THR A 7 37.97 -3.19 0.88
C THR A 7 37.18 -2.58 -0.27
N LYS A 8 37.17 -3.28 -1.41
CA LYS A 8 36.26 -3.05 -2.54
C LYS A 8 34.81 -3.08 -2.03
N ARG A 9 34.12 -1.95 -2.16
CA ARG A 9 32.66 -1.87 -1.99
C ARG A 9 32.01 -2.58 -3.17
N HIS A 10 31.37 -3.72 -2.92
CA HIS A 10 30.43 -4.30 -3.87
C HIS A 10 29.19 -3.42 -3.87
N HIS A 11 29.15 -2.49 -4.83
CA HIS A 11 27.94 -1.78 -5.21
C HIS A 11 26.96 -2.84 -5.74
N GLY A 12 25.90 -3.12 -4.98
CA GLY A 12 24.78 -3.88 -5.50
C GLY A 12 24.18 -3.10 -6.66
N GLU A 13 24.29 -3.64 -7.87
CA GLU A 13 23.64 -3.12 -9.07
C GLU A 13 22.13 -3.01 -8.79
N MET A 14 21.63 -1.78 -8.72
CA MET A 14 20.22 -1.54 -9.00
C MET A 14 20.02 -1.89 -10.47
N SER A 15 19.12 -2.85 -10.75
CA SER A 15 18.69 -3.20 -12.10
C SER A 15 18.10 -1.96 -12.78
N ASP A 16 18.97 -1.24 -13.47
CA ASP A 16 18.72 -0.03 -14.25
C ASP A 16 18.12 -0.43 -15.60
N LYS A 17 16.86 -0.90 -15.57
CA LYS A 17 16.08 -1.11 -16.80
C LYS A 17 15.08 0.04 -16.93
N SER A 18 15.58 1.19 -17.40
CA SER A 18 14.72 2.17 -18.05
C SER A 18 14.03 1.47 -19.20
N CYS A 19 12.71 1.34 -19.13
CA CYS A 19 11.94 0.97 -20.31
C CYS A 19 11.88 2.23 -21.17
N ASP A 20 12.67 2.28 -22.23
CA ASP A 20 12.48 3.25 -23.31
C ASP A 20 11.04 3.07 -23.82
N LEU A 21 10.22 4.10 -23.60
CA LEU A 21 8.79 4.15 -23.91
C LEU A 21 8.56 4.60 -25.35
N ASP A 22 9.31 4.03 -26.30
CA ASP A 22 9.12 4.34 -27.72
C ASP A 22 8.07 3.40 -28.32
N ASP A 23 6.99 4.03 -28.80
CA ASP A 23 5.89 3.53 -29.64
C ASP A 23 5.22 2.21 -29.23
N VAL A 24 4.34 2.29 -28.23
CA VAL A 24 3.25 1.32 -28.07
C VAL A 24 1.98 1.92 -28.66
N HIS A 25 1.52 1.35 -29.78
CA HIS A 25 0.23 1.66 -30.40
C HIS A 25 -0.90 1.55 -29.38
N ILE A 26 -1.50 2.68 -29.01
CA ILE A 26 -2.67 2.75 -28.13
C ILE A 26 -3.90 2.37 -28.97
N PRO A 27 -4.53 1.18 -28.76
CA PRO A 27 -5.71 0.83 -29.53
C PRO A 27 -6.93 1.54 -28.97
N GLY A 28 -7.62 2.30 -29.83
CA GLY A 28 -9.03 2.65 -29.69
C GLY A 28 -9.40 3.67 -28.61
N GLU A 29 -10.55 4.30 -28.83
CA GLU A 29 -11.21 5.24 -27.92
C GLU A 29 -11.26 4.66 -26.49
N LYS A 30 -10.58 5.30 -25.52
CA LYS A 30 -10.49 4.85 -24.12
C LYS A 30 -11.87 4.92 -23.47
N ARG A 31 -12.66 3.87 -23.61
CA ARG A 31 -13.93 3.71 -22.91
C ARG A 31 -13.66 3.46 -21.44
N MET A 32 -14.39 4.21 -20.60
CA MET A 32 -14.34 4.01 -19.17
C MET A 32 -14.89 2.63 -18.82
N TYR A 33 -14.36 2.01 -17.78
CA TYR A 33 -14.75 0.66 -17.41
C TYR A 33 -14.72 0.46 -15.89
N THR A 34 -15.43 -0.59 -15.47
CA THR A 34 -15.38 -1.14 -14.12
C THR A 34 -15.26 -2.66 -14.21
N ARG A 35 -14.36 -3.24 -13.41
CA ARG A 35 -14.17 -4.67 -13.20
C ARG A 35 -14.18 -4.95 -11.71
N THR A 36 -14.92 -5.97 -11.30
CA THR A 36 -14.96 -6.42 -9.91
C THR A 36 -14.43 -7.85 -9.85
N LEU A 37 -13.46 -8.09 -8.97
CA LEU A 37 -13.03 -9.43 -8.58
C LEU A 37 -13.52 -9.69 -7.17
N GLU A 38 -14.40 -10.68 -7.02
CA GLU A 38 -14.94 -11.11 -5.73
C GLU A 38 -14.25 -12.39 -5.28
N GLY A 39 -14.16 -12.60 -3.96
CA GLY A 39 -13.64 -13.85 -3.41
C GLY A 39 -12.15 -14.06 -3.67
N VAL A 40 -11.36 -13.00 -3.92
CA VAL A 40 -9.93 -13.15 -4.17
C VAL A 40 -9.26 -13.69 -2.90
N GLU A 41 -8.70 -14.89 -3.01
CA GLU A 41 -8.17 -15.60 -1.85
C GLU A 41 -6.94 -14.90 -1.26
N LEU A 42 -6.99 -14.70 0.06
CA LEU A 42 -5.90 -14.28 0.91
C LEU A 42 -5.54 -15.42 1.88
N HIS A 43 -4.57 -15.16 2.75
CA HIS A 43 -4.21 -16.13 3.79
C HIS A 43 -5.36 -16.33 4.80
N GLY A 44 -5.51 -17.55 5.33
CA GLY A 44 -6.40 -17.81 6.47
C GLY A 44 -7.90 -17.82 6.15
N LYS A 45 -8.28 -18.12 4.91
CA LYS A 45 -9.67 -18.04 4.40
C LYS A 45 -10.24 -16.62 4.33
N GLU A 46 -9.41 -15.59 4.54
CA GLU A 46 -9.78 -14.22 4.22
C GLU A 46 -9.95 -14.09 2.69
N THR A 47 -10.91 -13.30 2.25
CA THR A 47 -11.13 -12.98 0.84
C THR A 47 -11.20 -11.48 0.63
N LEU A 48 -10.79 -11.02 -0.54
CA LEU A 48 -10.78 -9.61 -0.92
C LEU A 48 -11.77 -9.35 -2.07
N GLU A 49 -12.60 -8.31 -1.92
CA GLU A 49 -13.33 -7.70 -3.03
C GLU A 49 -12.49 -6.56 -3.62
N ILE A 50 -12.11 -6.70 -4.89
CA ILE A 50 -11.32 -5.70 -5.62
C ILE A 50 -12.20 -5.08 -6.69
N VAL A 51 -12.39 -3.76 -6.62
CA VAL A 51 -13.03 -2.99 -7.69
C VAL A 51 -11.95 -2.21 -8.42
N CYS A 52 -11.69 -2.56 -9.68
CA CYS A 52 -10.89 -1.78 -10.58
C CYS A 52 -11.79 -0.92 -11.46
N THR A 53 -11.58 0.38 -11.47
CA THR A 53 -12.41 1.27 -12.29
C THR A 53 -11.64 2.47 -12.78
N SER A 54 -12.01 2.93 -13.98
CA SER A 54 -11.64 4.24 -14.51
C SER A 54 -12.83 5.21 -14.50
N GLU A 55 -13.96 4.79 -13.94
CA GLU A 55 -15.20 5.58 -13.81
C GLU A 55 -15.18 6.38 -12.49
N PRO A 56 -15.15 7.73 -12.54
CA PRO A 56 -15.11 8.56 -11.34
C PRO A 56 -16.30 8.34 -10.40
N ASP A 57 -17.51 8.17 -10.95
CA ASP A 57 -18.73 7.97 -10.15
C ASP A 57 -18.67 6.65 -9.38
N LYS A 58 -18.17 5.58 -10.02
CA LYS A 58 -17.99 4.29 -9.37
C LYS A 58 -16.88 4.33 -8.32
N ALA A 59 -15.78 5.02 -8.59
CA ALA A 59 -14.73 5.22 -7.59
C ALA A 59 -15.25 6.05 -6.39
N ASP A 60 -16.08 7.07 -6.62
CA ASP A 60 -16.72 7.85 -5.56
C ASP A 60 -17.69 7.01 -4.72
N GLU A 61 -18.46 6.11 -5.33
CA GLU A 61 -19.28 5.11 -4.63
C GLU A 61 -18.42 4.24 -3.72
N MET A 62 -17.32 3.69 -4.23
CA MET A 62 -16.41 2.82 -3.47
C MET A 62 -15.72 3.57 -2.33
N ILE A 63 -15.26 4.80 -2.55
CA ILE A 63 -14.71 5.66 -1.50
C ILE A 63 -15.74 5.93 -0.41
N THR A 64 -17.01 6.07 -0.79
CA THR A 64 -18.11 6.23 0.19
C THR A 64 -18.32 4.97 1.02
N LYS A 65 -18.29 3.79 0.39
CA LYS A 65 -18.35 2.48 1.07
C LYS A 65 -17.20 2.35 2.07
N LEU A 66 -15.97 2.65 1.66
CA LEU A 66 -14.77 2.67 2.52
C LEU A 66 -14.94 3.64 3.70
N ARG A 67 -15.40 4.88 3.45
CA ARG A 67 -15.64 5.88 4.51
C ARG A 67 -16.66 5.40 5.55
N ARG A 68 -17.75 4.75 5.12
CA ARG A 68 -18.79 4.21 6.02
C ARG A 68 -18.24 3.10 6.91
N LYS A 69 -17.50 2.14 6.35
CA LYS A 69 -16.86 1.07 7.13
C LYS A 69 -15.85 1.62 8.14
N ALA A 70 -15.09 2.63 7.73
CA ALA A 70 -14.17 3.30 8.63
C ALA A 70 -14.86 4.02 9.81
N GLY A 71 -16.19 4.17 9.82
CA GLY A 71 -16.96 4.85 10.86
C GLY A 71 -16.85 4.22 12.26
N GLY A 72 -16.50 2.94 12.36
CA GLY A 72 -16.33 2.24 13.65
C GLY A 72 -14.90 2.20 14.19
N SER A 73 -13.89 2.58 13.39
CA SER A 73 -12.48 2.49 13.79
C SER A 73 -11.93 3.82 14.31
N HIS A 74 -11.22 3.77 15.43
CA HIS A 74 -10.54 4.92 16.03
C HIS A 74 -9.35 5.42 15.19
N ARG A 75 -8.78 4.56 14.32
CA ARG A 75 -7.72 4.90 13.35
C ARG A 75 -8.12 4.39 11.97
N LYS A 76 -8.09 5.25 10.94
CA LYS A 76 -8.46 4.88 9.57
C LYS A 76 -7.21 4.86 8.70
N ILE A 77 -6.73 3.66 8.44
CA ILE A 77 -5.54 3.39 7.63
C ILE A 77 -5.98 3.00 6.23
N VAL A 78 -5.35 3.58 5.21
CA VAL A 78 -5.68 3.29 3.80
C VAL A 78 -4.39 3.09 2.99
N GLY A 79 -4.32 1.99 2.23
CA GLY A 79 -3.22 1.73 1.29
C GLY A 79 -3.20 2.67 0.08
N LEU A 80 -2.06 2.74 -0.64
CA LEU A 80 -1.91 3.58 -1.85
C LEU A 80 -2.84 3.13 -3.00
N GLY A 81 -3.11 1.82 -3.11
CA GLY A 81 -4.41 1.34 -3.61
C GLY A 81 -5.39 1.42 -2.46
N LEU A 82 -6.53 2.12 -2.64
CA LEU A 82 -7.42 2.45 -1.53
C LEU A 82 -8.04 1.18 -0.94
N CYS A 83 -7.35 0.61 0.04
CA CYS A 83 -7.67 -0.68 0.64
C CYS A 83 -7.90 -0.50 2.14
N MET A 84 -8.99 -1.07 2.61
CA MET A 84 -9.35 -1.16 4.02
C MET A 84 -10.14 -2.45 4.23
N GLU A 85 -9.68 -3.27 5.18
CA GLU A 85 -10.27 -4.58 5.47
C GLU A 85 -10.36 -5.45 4.20
N GLU A 86 -11.58 -5.88 3.84
CA GLU A 86 -11.89 -6.78 2.74
C GLU A 86 -12.19 -6.06 1.42
N PHE A 87 -12.01 -4.73 1.36
CA PHE A 87 -12.33 -3.94 0.18
C PHE A 87 -11.09 -3.21 -0.35
N CYS A 88 -10.83 -3.36 -1.65
CA CYS A 88 -9.80 -2.62 -2.36
C CYS A 88 -10.36 -1.91 -3.60
N LEU A 89 -10.05 -0.63 -3.74
CA LEU A 89 -10.30 0.15 -4.95
C LEU A 89 -8.97 0.36 -5.69
N VAL A 90 -8.92 -0.13 -6.93
CA VAL A 90 -7.82 0.10 -7.88
C VAL A 90 -8.30 1.13 -8.91
N TYR A 91 -7.90 2.39 -8.74
CA TYR A 91 -8.28 3.44 -9.67
C TYR A 91 -7.33 3.50 -10.86
N HIS A 92 -7.81 3.17 -12.07
CA HIS A 92 -6.96 3.06 -13.25
C HIS A 92 -6.72 4.42 -13.93
N ILE A 93 -5.79 5.18 -13.37
CA ILE A 93 -5.49 6.58 -13.73
C ILE A 93 -5.14 6.75 -15.22
N ALA A 94 -4.41 5.81 -15.83
CA ALA A 94 -4.01 5.88 -17.24
C ALA A 94 -5.20 5.94 -18.22
N THR A 95 -6.39 5.55 -17.74
CA THR A 95 -7.64 5.51 -18.52
C THR A 95 -8.74 6.41 -17.96
N ALA A 96 -8.54 6.95 -16.75
CA ALA A 96 -9.49 7.86 -16.14
C ALA A 96 -9.46 9.21 -16.85
N THR A 97 -10.63 9.75 -17.18
CA THR A 97 -10.75 11.06 -17.84
C THR A 97 -10.77 12.22 -16.84
N LYS A 98 -11.03 11.92 -15.55
CA LYS A 98 -11.17 12.91 -14.48
C LYS A 98 -10.66 12.34 -13.15
N TRP A 99 -10.28 13.22 -12.24
CA TRP A 99 -10.08 12.88 -10.84
C TRP A 99 -11.40 12.87 -10.10
N THR A 100 -11.57 11.94 -9.16
CA THR A 100 -12.82 11.85 -8.40
C THR A 100 -12.84 12.89 -7.29
N LYS A 101 -14.03 13.49 -7.06
CA LYS A 101 -14.17 14.55 -6.05
C LYS A 101 -13.92 13.99 -4.66
N ARG A 102 -14.42 12.79 -4.35
CA ARG A 102 -14.24 12.19 -3.02
C ARG A 102 -12.82 11.72 -2.76
N LEU A 103 -12.08 11.30 -3.79
CA LEU A 103 -10.67 10.96 -3.66
C LEU A 103 -9.89 12.21 -3.23
N ASN A 104 -10.11 13.33 -3.91
CA ASN A 104 -9.50 14.61 -3.60
C ASN A 104 -9.83 15.08 -2.17
N GLU A 105 -11.10 15.01 -1.77
CA GLU A 105 -11.52 15.32 -0.40
C GLU A 105 -10.85 14.41 0.64
N MET A 106 -10.71 13.11 0.34
CA MET A 106 -10.10 12.15 1.25
C MET A 106 -8.59 12.40 1.41
N LEU A 107 -7.90 12.64 0.30
CA LEU A 107 -6.48 13.01 0.23
C LEU A 107 -6.17 14.28 1.03
N LYS A 108 -7.10 15.25 1.02
CA LYS A 108 -6.99 16.53 1.74
C LYS A 108 -7.48 16.48 3.19
N HIS A 109 -8.10 15.38 3.62
CA HIS A 109 -8.73 15.32 4.93
C HIS A 109 -7.68 15.28 6.05
N GLU A 110 -7.69 16.28 6.95
CA GLU A 110 -6.58 16.50 7.90
C GLU A 110 -6.51 15.53 9.08
N LYS A 111 -7.63 14.97 9.53
CA LYS A 111 -7.67 14.24 10.82
C LYS A 111 -7.98 12.75 10.71
N LEU A 112 -8.84 12.36 9.76
CA LEU A 112 -9.46 11.04 9.78
C LEU A 112 -8.62 9.92 9.14
N PHE A 113 -7.79 10.22 8.14
CA PHE A 113 -7.09 9.20 7.36
C PHE A 113 -5.58 9.30 7.50
N THR A 114 -4.95 8.13 7.60
CA THR A 114 -3.51 7.93 7.42
C THR A 114 -3.31 7.12 6.14
N PHE A 115 -2.55 7.67 5.21
CA PHE A 115 -2.23 7.01 3.94
C PHE A 115 -0.93 6.25 4.10
N VAL A 116 -0.94 5.00 3.67
CA VAL A 116 0.20 4.11 3.85
C VAL A 116 0.60 3.56 2.50
N GLY A 117 1.90 3.53 2.26
CA GLY A 117 2.48 2.80 1.15
C GLY A 117 3.82 2.20 1.52
N PHE A 118 4.49 1.65 0.51
CA PHE A 118 5.78 1.00 0.65
C PHE A 118 6.74 1.55 -0.40
N SER A 119 7.87 2.15 0.01
CA SER A 119 8.85 2.77 -0.90
C SER A 119 8.24 3.87 -1.80
N ILE A 120 7.41 4.73 -1.21
CA ILE A 120 6.50 5.64 -1.94
C ILE A 120 7.13 6.90 -2.54
N GLU A 121 8.43 7.14 -2.38
CA GLU A 121 9.02 8.41 -2.82
C GLU A 121 8.89 8.64 -4.33
N ARG A 122 9.16 7.61 -5.15
CA ARG A 122 8.94 7.69 -6.60
C ARG A 122 7.46 7.79 -6.96
N ASP A 123 6.58 7.15 -6.21
CA ASP A 123 5.15 7.23 -6.44
C ASP A 123 4.63 8.66 -6.19
N LYS A 124 5.14 9.34 -5.15
CA LYS A 124 4.83 10.76 -4.88
C LYS A 124 5.23 11.66 -6.04
N GLU A 125 6.39 11.43 -6.65
CA GLU A 125 6.84 12.18 -7.83
C GLU A 125 5.92 11.96 -9.02
N LYS A 126 5.56 10.70 -9.31
CA LYS A 126 4.60 10.37 -10.38
C LYS A 126 3.22 10.98 -10.12
N MET A 127 2.74 10.95 -8.88
CA MET A 127 1.47 11.57 -8.50
C MET A 127 1.49 13.08 -8.73
N LYS A 128 2.59 13.78 -8.39
CA LYS A 128 2.77 15.21 -8.69
C LYS A 128 2.71 15.48 -10.20
N ILE A 129 3.40 14.68 -11.01
CA ILE A 129 3.40 14.82 -12.48
C ILE A 129 1.99 14.60 -13.05
N SER A 130 1.22 13.68 -12.48
CA SER A 130 -0.16 13.39 -12.90
C SER A 130 -1.20 14.47 -12.53
N GLY A 131 -0.79 15.54 -11.83
CA GLY A 131 -1.68 16.61 -11.39
C GLY A 131 -2.59 16.22 -10.22
N LEU A 132 -2.31 15.11 -9.53
CA LEU A 132 -3.02 14.76 -8.32
C LEU A 132 -2.61 15.72 -7.18
N PRO A 133 -3.56 16.36 -6.49
CA PRO A 133 -3.25 17.27 -5.40
C PRO A 133 -2.42 16.53 -4.34
N MET A 134 -1.32 17.16 -3.94
CA MET A 134 -0.38 16.61 -2.98
C MET A 134 -1.14 16.28 -1.68
N ILE A 135 -1.22 14.99 -1.34
CA ILE A 135 -1.65 14.58 0.00
C ILE A 135 -0.74 15.29 1.01
N ASN A 136 -1.31 15.67 2.15
CA ASN A 136 -0.53 16.25 3.24
C ASN A 136 0.68 15.33 3.55
N PRO A 137 1.93 15.80 3.38
CA PRO A 137 3.12 14.95 3.51
C PRO A 137 3.23 14.32 4.90
N ASN A 138 2.65 14.95 5.92
CA ASN A 138 2.61 14.45 7.30
C ASN A 138 1.62 13.29 7.51
N LYS A 139 0.87 12.89 6.48
CA LYS A 139 -0.12 11.80 6.53
C LYS A 139 0.28 10.57 5.76
N TYR A 140 1.44 10.61 5.11
CA TYR A 140 2.01 9.43 4.50
C TYR A 140 2.92 8.70 5.47
N VAL A 141 2.64 7.44 5.63
CA VAL A 141 3.57 6.49 6.21
C VAL A 141 4.18 5.68 5.09
N ASP A 142 5.50 5.74 4.99
CA ASP A 142 6.27 4.81 4.20
C ASP A 142 6.72 3.66 5.11
N ILE A 143 6.07 2.51 5.02
CA ILE A 143 6.39 1.35 5.88
C ILE A 143 7.88 1.01 5.80
N GLN A 144 8.49 1.11 4.62
CA GLN A 144 9.90 0.81 4.42
C GLN A 144 10.83 1.77 5.19
N ARG A 145 10.35 2.94 5.62
CA ARG A 145 11.12 3.86 6.48
C ARG A 145 10.83 3.67 7.97
N PHE A 146 9.65 3.17 8.31
CA PHE A 146 9.20 3.01 9.69
C PHE A 146 9.48 1.64 10.30
N TRP A 147 9.62 0.59 9.48
CA TRP A 147 9.79 -0.78 9.95
C TRP A 147 10.98 -1.46 9.27
N ARG A 148 11.65 -2.34 10.02
CA ARG A 148 12.67 -3.27 9.52
C ARG A 148 12.32 -4.67 9.99
N VAL A 149 12.48 -5.65 9.11
CA VAL A 149 12.32 -7.04 9.48
C VAL A 149 13.56 -7.48 10.27
N PRO A 150 13.40 -7.96 11.52
CA PRO A 150 14.54 -8.39 12.31
C PRO A 150 15.30 -9.53 11.63
N TYR A 151 16.63 -9.55 11.82
CA TYR A 151 17.52 -10.66 11.45
C TYR A 151 17.61 -11.00 9.95
N THR A 152 17.17 -10.11 9.04
CA THR A 152 17.32 -10.32 7.59
C THR A 152 18.70 -9.96 7.06
N GLY A 153 19.42 -9.07 7.75
CA GLY A 153 20.71 -8.50 7.29
C GLY A 153 20.60 -7.62 6.05
N LYS A 154 19.38 -7.35 5.55
CA LYS A 154 19.11 -6.47 4.41
C LYS A 154 19.09 -5.02 4.88
N GLU A 155 19.59 -4.11 4.05
CA GLU A 155 19.48 -2.65 4.30
C GLU A 155 18.02 -2.19 4.19
N TYR A 156 17.31 -2.73 3.19
CA TYR A 156 15.90 -2.50 2.95
C TYR A 156 15.17 -3.81 2.67
N ASP A 157 14.06 -4.00 3.37
CA ASP A 157 13.15 -5.11 3.15
C ASP A 157 12.14 -4.76 2.03
N SER A 158 11.69 -5.77 1.30
CA SER A 158 10.56 -5.62 0.37
C SER A 158 9.23 -5.69 1.10
N LEU A 159 8.14 -5.24 0.45
CA LEU A 159 6.80 -5.42 1.01
C LEU A 159 6.51 -6.91 1.31
N THR A 160 6.99 -7.82 0.46
CA THR A 160 6.81 -9.26 0.66
C THR A 160 7.56 -9.77 1.88
N ASP A 161 8.75 -9.24 2.18
CA ASP A 161 9.52 -9.59 3.38
C ASP A 161 8.77 -9.10 4.64
N VAL A 162 8.29 -7.85 4.63
CA VAL A 162 7.54 -7.26 5.76
C VAL A 162 6.22 -8.00 5.98
N ALA A 163 5.43 -8.20 4.93
CA ALA A 163 4.16 -8.91 5.01
C ALA A 163 4.35 -10.37 5.45
N ALA A 164 5.41 -11.04 4.98
CA ALA A 164 5.75 -12.39 5.42
C ALA A 164 6.12 -12.46 6.91
N SER A 165 6.77 -11.41 7.42
CA SER A 165 7.22 -11.31 8.80
C SER A 165 6.07 -10.98 9.76
N ILE A 166 5.19 -10.02 9.39
CA ILE A 166 4.18 -9.47 10.31
C ILE A 166 2.78 -10.07 10.12
N ILE A 167 2.43 -10.47 8.89
CA ILE A 167 1.11 -11.03 8.58
C ILE A 167 1.20 -12.56 8.56
N HIS A 168 1.89 -13.12 7.55
CA HIS A 168 2.04 -14.56 7.38
C HIS A 168 3.05 -14.93 6.26
N PRO A 169 3.85 -16.01 6.38
CA PRO A 169 4.80 -16.45 5.34
C PRO A 169 4.22 -16.63 3.93
N PHE A 170 2.91 -16.85 3.81
CA PHE A 170 2.17 -16.90 2.54
C PHE A 170 2.49 -15.71 1.61
N TYR A 171 2.65 -14.51 2.17
CA TYR A 171 2.89 -13.29 1.40
C TYR A 171 4.25 -13.22 0.72
N LYS A 172 5.20 -14.12 1.07
CA LYS A 172 6.50 -14.22 0.39
C LYS A 172 6.35 -14.62 -1.09
N GLY A 173 5.26 -15.29 -1.44
CA GLY A 173 4.95 -15.72 -2.80
C GLY A 173 4.07 -14.76 -3.59
N MET A 174 3.56 -13.68 -2.99
CA MET A 174 2.42 -12.94 -3.56
C MET A 174 2.72 -12.23 -4.89
N LYS A 175 4.01 -11.96 -5.20
CA LYS A 175 4.43 -11.23 -6.41
C LYS A 175 4.97 -12.13 -7.53
N LYS A 176 5.06 -13.45 -7.32
CA LYS A 176 5.81 -14.36 -8.22
C LYS A 176 5.25 -14.47 -9.64
N ASN A 177 4.00 -14.10 -9.86
CA ASN A 177 3.31 -14.31 -11.13
C ASN A 177 3.20 -13.05 -12.01
N ILE A 178 3.72 -11.89 -11.55
CA ILE A 178 3.32 -10.56 -12.07
C ILE A 178 4.53 -9.61 -12.25
N ASP A 179 5.72 -10.17 -12.43
CA ASP A 179 6.98 -9.42 -12.53
C ASP A 179 7.71 -9.76 -13.85
N THR A 180 6.96 -9.91 -14.94
CA THR A 180 7.56 -10.06 -16.28
C THR A 180 7.61 -8.71 -16.99
N GLN A 181 8.61 -8.51 -17.84
CA GLN A 181 8.73 -7.28 -18.65
C GLN A 181 7.52 -7.08 -19.59
N GLU A 182 6.85 -8.18 -19.95
CA GLU A 182 5.61 -8.15 -20.74
C GLU A 182 4.44 -7.61 -19.90
N ASP A 183 4.35 -8.00 -18.63
CA ASP A 183 3.31 -7.51 -17.71
C ASP A 183 3.40 -6.01 -17.46
N HIS A 184 4.62 -5.45 -17.46
CA HIS A 184 4.81 -4.00 -17.31
C HIS A 184 4.12 -3.19 -18.42
N LYS A 185 4.02 -3.72 -19.63
CA LYS A 185 3.35 -3.08 -20.75
C LYS A 185 1.82 -3.12 -20.63
N LEU A 186 1.29 -4.09 -19.87
CA LEU A 186 -0.14 -4.31 -19.70
C LEU A 186 -0.79 -3.30 -18.73
N TRP A 187 -0.02 -2.52 -17.97
CA TRP A 187 -0.58 -1.45 -17.12
C TRP A 187 -1.13 -0.26 -17.92
N MET A 188 -0.81 -0.17 -19.21
CA MET A 188 -1.28 0.91 -20.09
C MET A 188 -2.52 0.53 -20.91
N ILE A 189 -2.95 -0.74 -20.88
CA ILE A 189 -4.10 -1.21 -21.64
C ILE A 189 -5.41 -1.04 -20.87
N SER A 190 -6.50 -0.87 -21.62
CA SER A 190 -7.86 -0.75 -21.08
C SER A 190 -8.77 -1.78 -21.74
N PRO A 191 -9.52 -2.60 -20.98
CA PRO A 191 -9.48 -2.76 -19.53
C PRO A 191 -8.19 -3.46 -19.05
N LEU A 192 -7.86 -3.32 -17.76
CA LEU A 192 -6.77 -4.09 -17.16
C LEU A 192 -7.13 -5.59 -17.09
N PRO A 193 -6.18 -6.50 -17.34
CA PRO A 193 -6.36 -7.93 -17.11
C PRO A 193 -6.59 -8.25 -15.63
N ASP A 194 -7.45 -9.24 -15.35
CA ASP A 194 -7.80 -9.66 -13.99
C ASP A 194 -6.56 -9.99 -13.13
N LYS A 195 -5.51 -10.59 -13.71
CA LYS A 195 -4.25 -10.84 -13.01
C LYS A 195 -3.61 -9.57 -12.43
N LEU A 196 -3.61 -8.46 -13.18
CA LEU A 196 -3.04 -7.20 -12.71
C LEU A 196 -3.93 -6.51 -11.67
N ILE A 197 -5.25 -6.66 -11.80
CA ILE A 197 -6.21 -6.17 -10.82
C ILE A 197 -6.02 -6.93 -9.49
N GLU A 198 -5.91 -8.26 -9.55
CA GLU A 198 -5.66 -9.12 -8.40
C GLU A 198 -4.33 -8.75 -7.72
N TYR A 199 -3.27 -8.55 -8.50
CA TYR A 199 -1.97 -8.07 -7.99
C TYR A 199 -2.11 -6.78 -7.22
N ALA A 200 -2.69 -5.75 -7.84
CA ALA A 200 -2.82 -4.43 -7.25
C ALA A 200 -3.63 -4.50 -5.95
N GLY A 201 -4.69 -5.30 -5.92
CA GLY A 201 -5.48 -5.51 -4.71
C GLY A 201 -4.71 -6.22 -3.61
N LYS A 202 -3.99 -7.30 -3.93
CA LYS A 202 -3.16 -8.03 -2.95
C LYS A 202 -2.00 -7.18 -2.41
N ASP A 203 -1.37 -6.37 -3.27
CA ASP A 203 -0.29 -5.46 -2.89
C ASP A 203 -0.80 -4.34 -1.95
N ALA A 204 -1.95 -3.76 -2.28
CA ALA A 204 -2.63 -2.77 -1.44
C ALA A 204 -3.08 -3.36 -0.09
N TYR A 205 -3.66 -4.56 -0.10
CA TYR A 205 -4.06 -5.27 1.12
C TYR A 205 -2.87 -5.59 2.02
N ALA A 206 -1.80 -6.16 1.46
CA ALA A 206 -0.59 -6.48 2.21
C ALA A 206 0.02 -5.23 2.85
N THR A 207 0.01 -4.10 2.15
CA THR A 207 0.43 -2.79 2.68
C THR A 207 -0.46 -2.35 3.86
N TYR A 208 -1.77 -2.29 3.65
CA TYR A 208 -2.75 -1.90 4.68
C TYR A 208 -2.64 -2.77 5.93
N LYS A 209 -2.68 -4.10 5.75
CA LYS A 209 -2.70 -5.07 6.85
C LYS A 209 -1.38 -5.06 7.61
N SER A 210 -0.25 -4.95 6.92
CA SER A 210 1.08 -4.84 7.55
C SER A 210 1.14 -3.64 8.48
N TRP A 211 0.75 -2.46 8.00
CA TRP A 211 0.78 -1.26 8.83
C TRP A 211 -0.24 -1.31 9.96
N ASN A 212 -1.45 -1.81 9.71
CA ASN A 212 -2.44 -1.97 10.77
C ASN A 212 -1.91 -2.84 11.92
N MET A 213 -1.18 -3.91 11.62
CA MET A 213 -0.56 -4.76 12.65
C MET A 213 0.61 -4.05 13.34
N ILE A 214 1.50 -3.40 12.58
CA ILE A 214 2.64 -2.63 13.13
C ILE A 214 2.16 -1.51 14.05
N ASP A 215 1.18 -0.73 13.62
CA ASP A 215 0.61 0.39 14.38
C ASP A 215 -0.03 -0.09 15.68
N ASN A 216 -0.80 -1.19 15.63
CA ASN A 216 -1.41 -1.80 16.80
C ASN A 216 -0.35 -2.32 17.81
N ILE A 217 0.68 -3.01 17.33
CA ILE A 217 1.76 -3.53 18.17
C ILE A 217 2.54 -2.37 18.83
N THR A 218 2.89 -1.35 18.04
CA THR A 218 3.65 -0.19 18.50
C THR A 218 2.86 0.59 19.55
N ASN A 219 1.59 0.87 19.27
CA ASN A 219 0.69 1.57 20.19
C ASN A 219 0.46 0.76 21.48
N GLY A 220 0.24 -0.55 21.38
CA GLY A 220 0.11 -1.43 22.55
C GLY A 220 1.35 -1.41 23.43
N ARG A 221 2.54 -1.43 22.83
CA ARG A 221 3.83 -1.34 23.53
C ARG A 221 4.02 0.02 24.22
N GLU A 222 3.66 1.12 23.56
CA GLU A 222 3.75 2.46 24.15
C GLU A 222 2.79 2.61 25.34
N MET A 223 1.54 2.17 25.19
CA MET A 223 0.55 2.20 26.27
C MET A 223 0.98 1.37 27.48
N ALA A 224 1.61 0.22 27.27
CA ALA A 224 2.16 -0.59 28.36
C ALA A 224 3.24 0.18 29.14
N LYS A 225 4.20 0.81 28.44
CA LYS A 225 5.25 1.63 29.08
C LYS A 225 4.68 2.80 29.90
N VAL A 226 3.69 3.51 29.36
CA VAL A 226 3.04 4.63 30.07
C VAL A 226 2.41 4.14 31.38
N ARG A 227 1.70 3.00 31.35
CA ARG A 227 1.04 2.44 32.53
C ARG A 227 2.02 1.91 33.58
N GLU A 228 3.19 1.43 33.16
CA GLU A 228 4.28 1.04 34.08
C GLU A 228 4.86 2.25 34.80
N VAL A 229 5.09 3.37 34.10
CA VAL A 229 5.61 4.62 34.70
C VAL A 229 4.59 5.29 35.62
N ASP A 230 3.29 5.21 35.29
CA ASP A 230 2.21 5.78 36.12
C ASP A 230 1.93 4.99 37.42
N HIS A 231 2.80 4.04 37.80
CA HIS A 231 2.68 3.21 39.00
C HIS A 231 1.30 2.55 39.11
N TYR A 232 0.68 2.18 37.98
CA TYR A 232 -0.67 1.61 37.98
C TYR A 232 -0.75 0.35 38.85
N ASN A 233 0.34 -0.43 38.88
CA ASN A 233 0.47 -1.65 39.68
C ASN A 233 0.74 -1.40 41.18
N ASP A 234 1.10 -0.18 41.58
CA ASP A 234 1.30 0.20 42.98
C ASP A 234 0.04 0.80 43.61
N ARG A 235 -1.04 0.95 42.83
CA ARG A 235 -2.34 1.33 43.38
C ARG A 235 -2.89 0.13 44.14
N PRO A 236 -3.21 0.27 45.45
CA PRO A 236 -3.74 -0.84 46.23
C PRO A 236 -5.01 -1.37 45.54
N PHE A 237 -5.02 -2.67 45.29
CA PHE A 237 -6.19 -3.38 44.78
C PHE A 237 -7.37 -3.08 45.70
N ARG A 238 -8.38 -2.38 45.21
CA ARG A 238 -9.65 -2.17 45.94
C ARG A 238 -10.67 -3.15 45.39
N PRO A 239 -10.81 -4.35 45.96
CA PRO A 239 -12.00 -5.16 45.68
C PRO A 239 -13.23 -4.40 46.22
N PHE A 240 -14.29 -4.39 45.41
CA PHE A 240 -15.59 -3.82 45.77
C PHE A 240 -16.20 -4.53 46.98
#